data_AF-A0A226F3I8-F1
#
_entry.id   AF-A0A226F3I8-F1
#
_cell.length_a   1.000
_cell.length_b   1.000
_cell.length_c   1.000
_cell.angle_alpha   90.00
_cell.angle_beta   90.00
_cell.angle_gamma   90.00
#
_symmetry.space_group_name_H-M   'P 1'
#
loop_
_entity.id
_entity.type
_entity.pdbx_description
1 polymer ?
#
loop_
_entity_poly.entity_id
_entity_poly.type
_entity_poly.pdbx_seq_one_letter_code
_entity_poly.pdbx_strand_id
1 'polypeptide(L)'
;MPTKRMNQALSLYAKYFQVFKTICVHWDSYKKKFRCIPLSSREVWLWIFNVFIVVGLIGLGNTLLCMLRIFVFGTLHLPWLNTFAMIISVIFGTCAIGVTLALILYGEDFVEGWNHLDNLESRIVINDCHGHNKAKPKPIDFPGIATTYWVKILATYPIILIPSSIFLNLDIYYYYIREFKNYFPTKYQAFFVTLATIFVRFPLISVSIIESCRLLPLLYILFASALQNGNVFLRKLVKQAEANTSNVRLLREMQDSVKFYQTHGIICAMLAPFQECCTAVQFAVGLLSSIIFISATLRTYNVLPFLFYMFFPSAAVIVIIVIALMIPIAQGVNDMSKKFIRVWLAKIRVCEARGTRNFLRRVVRSLRPQALYVGIFGFRLFAITRSNKVTYYDAIMMYTMNTMMGVPQKIFENMFHA
;
A
#
# COMPACT_ATOMS: atom_id res chain seq x y z
N MET A 1 -5.54 -15.62 -13.14
CA MET A 1 -5.91 -14.34 -13.74
C MET A 1 -6.45 -13.40 -12.68
N PRO A 2 -5.76 -12.26 -12.45
CA PRO A 2 -6.39 -11.11 -11.82
C PRO A 2 -7.75 -10.88 -12.46
N THR A 3 -8.72 -10.56 -11.61
CA THR A 3 -10.07 -10.23 -12.05
C THR A 3 -10.04 -9.16 -13.14
N LYS A 4 -11.06 -9.17 -14.00
CA LYS A 4 -11.17 -8.18 -15.10
C LYS A 4 -11.04 -6.74 -14.58
N ARG A 5 -11.55 -6.46 -13.37
CA ARG A 5 -11.44 -5.13 -12.74
C ARG A 5 -10.04 -4.83 -12.21
N MET A 6 -9.32 -5.81 -11.64
CA MET A 6 -7.93 -5.60 -11.23
C MET A 6 -7.03 -5.31 -12.45
N ASN A 7 -7.23 -6.03 -13.56
CA ASN A 7 -6.55 -5.73 -14.83
C ASN A 7 -6.90 -4.32 -15.35
N GLN A 8 -8.15 -3.89 -15.17
CA GLN A 8 -8.56 -2.54 -15.51
C GLN A 8 -7.81 -1.50 -14.65
N ALA A 9 -7.69 -1.71 -13.34
CA ALA A 9 -6.92 -0.85 -12.45
C ALA A 9 -5.45 -0.76 -12.88
N LEU A 10 -4.83 -1.88 -13.23
CA LEU A 10 -3.46 -1.94 -13.75
C LEU A 10 -3.29 -1.18 -15.08
N SER A 11 -4.23 -1.33 -16.01
CA SER A 11 -4.21 -0.60 -17.28
C SER A 11 -4.41 0.91 -17.08
N LEU A 12 -5.24 1.32 -16.11
CA LEU A 12 -5.41 2.73 -15.76
C LEU A 12 -4.16 3.29 -15.10
N TYR A 13 -3.53 2.53 -14.21
CA TYR A 13 -2.26 2.91 -13.61
C TYR A 13 -1.18 3.11 -14.69
N ALA A 14 -1.07 2.17 -15.64
CA ALA A 14 -0.20 2.30 -16.79
C ALA A 14 -0.48 3.61 -17.57
N LYS A 15 -1.75 3.85 -17.91
CA LYS A 15 -2.17 5.03 -18.66
C LYS A 15 -1.82 6.35 -17.96
N TYR A 16 -2.03 6.46 -16.65
CA TYR A 16 -1.82 7.72 -15.92
C TYR A 16 -0.38 7.92 -15.44
N PHE A 17 0.28 6.85 -15.00
CA PHE A 17 1.53 6.95 -14.25
C PHE A 17 2.76 6.36 -14.95
N GLN A 18 2.60 5.51 -15.98
CA GLN A 18 3.73 5.00 -16.76
C GLN A 18 4.11 5.89 -17.95
N VAL A 19 3.41 7.01 -18.15
CA VAL A 19 3.85 8.08 -19.06
C VAL A 19 5.09 8.80 -18.51
N PHE A 20 5.26 8.81 -17.18
CA PHE A 20 6.45 9.32 -16.50
C PHE A 20 7.62 8.33 -16.54
N LYS A 21 8.80 8.77 -16.08
CA LYS A 21 10.04 7.98 -16.06
C LYS A 21 9.86 6.59 -15.45
N THR A 22 10.50 5.60 -16.04
CA THR A 22 10.26 4.20 -15.76
C THR A 22 10.60 3.78 -14.32
N ILE A 23 9.68 3.07 -13.64
CA ILE A 23 9.89 2.47 -12.31
C ILE A 23 10.44 1.04 -12.50
N CYS A 24 11.17 0.54 -11.51
CA CYS A 24 11.65 -0.84 -11.45
C CYS A 24 10.57 -1.89 -11.77
N VAL A 25 9.35 -1.77 -11.21
CA VAL A 25 8.23 -2.67 -11.52
C VAL A 25 7.28 -2.01 -12.52
N HIS A 26 7.17 -2.62 -13.70
CA HIS A 26 6.37 -2.11 -14.81
C HIS A 26 5.27 -3.10 -15.23
N TRP A 27 4.02 -2.64 -15.29
CA TRP A 27 2.91 -3.40 -15.89
C TRP A 27 2.94 -3.33 -17.41
N ASP A 28 3.02 -4.48 -18.07
CA ASP A 28 2.88 -4.60 -19.52
C ASP A 28 1.41 -4.86 -19.88
N SER A 29 0.72 -3.83 -20.39
CA SER A 29 -0.70 -3.90 -20.75
C SER A 29 -1.00 -4.87 -21.90
N TYR A 30 -0.03 -5.13 -22.78
CA TYR A 30 -0.20 -6.05 -23.91
C TYR A 30 -0.10 -7.50 -23.44
N LYS A 31 0.97 -7.84 -22.70
CA LYS A 31 1.17 -9.21 -22.20
C LYS A 31 0.37 -9.51 -20.93
N LYS A 32 -0.20 -8.49 -20.28
CA LYS A 32 -0.87 -8.57 -18.97
C LYS A 32 0.03 -9.22 -17.90
N LYS A 33 1.31 -8.82 -17.88
CA LYS A 33 2.32 -9.33 -16.96
C LYS A 33 3.12 -8.18 -16.38
N PHE A 34 3.66 -8.37 -15.18
CA PHE A 34 4.67 -7.46 -14.68
C PHE A 34 6.03 -7.79 -15.30
N ARG A 35 6.82 -6.75 -15.52
CA ARG A 35 8.22 -6.83 -15.91
C ARG A 35 9.05 -6.06 -14.91
N CYS A 36 10.16 -6.64 -14.47
CA CYS A 36 11.16 -5.93 -13.68
C CYS A 36 12.16 -5.31 -14.66
N ILE A 37 12.48 -4.04 -14.46
CA ILE A 37 13.47 -3.33 -15.25
C ILE A 37 14.72 -3.23 -14.40
N PRO A 38 15.89 -3.65 -14.92
CA PRO A 38 17.11 -3.73 -14.14
C PRO A 38 17.50 -2.33 -13.64
N LEU A 39 18.05 -2.30 -12.43
CA LEU A 39 18.51 -1.07 -11.77
C LEU A 39 19.62 -0.36 -12.58
N SER A 40 20.32 -1.07 -13.45
CA SER A 40 21.34 -0.52 -14.35
C SER A 40 20.77 0.37 -15.47
N SER A 41 19.45 0.33 -15.69
CA SER A 41 18.82 1.20 -16.69
C SER A 41 18.85 2.67 -16.25
N ARG A 42 19.36 3.54 -17.13
CA ARG A 42 19.41 5.00 -16.92
C ARG A 42 18.05 5.60 -16.58
N GLU A 43 16.97 4.99 -17.07
CA GLU A 43 15.61 5.46 -16.81
C GLU A 43 15.20 5.25 -15.34
N VAL A 44 15.54 4.10 -14.77
CA VAL A 44 15.26 3.76 -13.37
C VAL A 44 16.10 4.65 -12.45
N TRP A 45 17.34 4.96 -12.84
CA TRP A 45 18.22 5.83 -12.06
C TRP A 45 17.64 7.24 -11.85
N LEU A 46 16.97 7.82 -12.85
CA LEU A 46 16.30 9.11 -12.70
C LEU A 46 15.14 9.07 -11.69
N TRP A 47 14.36 7.99 -11.70
CA TRP A 47 13.31 7.81 -10.70
C TRP A 47 13.88 7.62 -9.29
N ILE A 48 14.95 6.82 -9.14
CA ILE A 48 15.67 6.67 -7.87
C ILE A 48 16.19 8.02 -7.39
N PHE A 49 16.79 8.82 -8.28
CA PHE A 49 17.25 10.17 -7.96
C PHE A 49 16.10 11.05 -7.46
N ASN A 50 14.95 11.07 -8.15
CA ASN A 50 13.78 11.82 -7.71
C ASN A 50 13.34 11.40 -6.31
N VAL A 51 13.21 10.10 -6.03
CA VAL A 51 12.72 9.66 -4.72
C VAL A 51 13.75 9.91 -3.60
N PHE A 52 15.00 9.48 -3.76
CA PHE A 52 15.97 9.58 -2.67
C PHE A 52 16.53 10.98 -2.48
N ILE A 53 16.83 11.70 -3.58
CA ILE A 53 17.44 13.02 -3.49
C ILE A 53 16.37 14.10 -3.35
N VAL A 54 15.37 14.13 -4.24
CA VAL A 54 14.35 15.20 -4.22
C VAL A 54 13.35 14.98 -3.08
N VAL A 55 12.71 13.82 -2.98
CA VAL A 55 11.70 13.56 -1.93
C VAL A 55 12.36 13.31 -0.58
N GLY A 56 13.41 12.49 -0.54
CA GLY A 56 14.13 12.14 0.67
C GLY A 56 15.01 13.27 1.19
N LEU A 57 16.18 13.45 0.61
CA LEU A 57 17.18 14.38 1.16
C LEU A 57 16.67 15.84 1.18
N ILE A 58 16.12 16.32 0.06
CA ILE A 58 15.68 17.72 -0.07
C ILE A 58 14.30 17.92 0.56
N GLY A 59 13.33 17.03 0.35
CA GLY A 59 11.99 17.16 0.93
C GLY A 59 11.96 16.84 2.42
N LEU A 60 12.19 15.58 2.76
CA LEU A 60 12.14 15.08 4.14
C LEU A 60 13.22 15.75 5.01
N GLY A 61 14.45 15.85 4.51
CA GLY A 61 15.57 16.43 5.26
C GLY A 61 15.31 17.87 5.68
N ASN A 62 14.86 18.73 4.75
CA ASN A 62 14.47 20.10 5.10
C ASN A 62 13.31 20.11 6.09
N THR A 63 12.32 19.22 5.93
CA THR A 63 11.17 19.14 6.84
C THR A 63 11.58 18.81 8.27
N LEU A 64 12.49 17.84 8.43
CA LEU A 64 13.04 17.48 9.73
C LEU A 64 13.90 18.60 10.33
N LEU A 65 14.73 19.27 9.52
CA LEU A 65 15.53 20.41 9.98
C LEU A 65 14.65 21.57 10.46
N CYS A 66 13.55 21.85 9.77
CA CYS A 66 12.61 22.88 10.19
C CYS A 66 11.85 22.49 11.46
N MET A 67 11.38 21.24 11.58
CA MET A 67 10.80 20.75 12.83
C MET A 67 11.80 20.84 13.99
N LEU A 68 13.06 20.45 13.77
CA LEU A 68 14.12 20.60 14.77
C LEU A 68 14.29 22.07 15.17
N ARG A 69 14.27 23.00 14.22
CA ARG A 69 14.35 24.44 14.50
C ARG A 69 13.20 24.95 15.36
N ILE A 70 11.98 24.51 15.09
CA ILE A 70 10.79 24.87 15.87
C ILE A 70 10.90 24.32 17.29
N PHE A 71 11.18 23.01 17.44
CA PHE A 71 11.10 22.34 18.74
C PHE A 71 12.32 22.59 19.64
N VAL A 72 13.53 22.69 19.07
CA VAL A 72 14.76 22.80 19.84
C VAL A 72 15.13 24.26 20.08
N PHE A 73 15.03 25.10 19.05
CA PHE A 73 15.49 26.49 19.14
C PHE A 73 14.37 27.49 19.41
N GLY A 74 13.11 27.13 19.13
CA GLY A 74 11.97 28.03 19.32
C GLY A 74 12.05 29.31 18.46
N THR A 75 12.90 29.32 17.43
CA THR A 75 13.21 30.53 16.64
C THR A 75 12.24 30.77 15.49
N LEU A 76 11.46 29.75 15.10
CA LEU A 76 10.61 29.80 13.92
C LEU A 76 9.13 29.66 14.30
N HIS A 77 8.39 30.75 14.21
CA HIS A 77 6.93 30.73 14.31
C HIS A 77 6.33 30.39 12.94
N LEU A 78 5.82 29.17 12.82
CA LEU A 78 5.15 28.69 11.62
C LEU A 78 3.63 28.71 11.80
N PRO A 79 2.88 29.14 10.76
CA PRO A 79 1.44 28.94 10.74
C PRO A 79 1.13 27.45 10.93
N TRP A 80 0.11 27.16 11.71
CA TRP A 80 -0.26 25.79 12.05
C TRP A 80 -0.55 24.91 10.82
N LEU A 81 -1.18 25.49 9.79
CA LEU A 81 -1.49 24.79 8.55
C LEU A 81 -0.20 24.26 7.87
N ASN A 82 0.90 24.99 7.99
CA ASN A 82 2.21 24.58 7.48
C ASN A 82 2.84 23.49 8.35
N THR A 83 2.71 23.58 9.67
CA THR A 83 3.14 22.51 10.57
C THR A 83 2.44 21.19 10.24
N PHE A 84 1.13 21.24 9.96
CA PHE A 84 0.40 20.06 9.49
C PHE A 84 0.87 19.57 8.12
N ALA A 85 1.04 20.46 7.15
CA ALA A 85 1.53 20.10 5.83
C ALA A 85 2.92 19.43 5.91
N MET A 86 3.79 19.90 6.81
CA MET A 86 5.09 19.31 7.09
C MET A 86 4.97 17.91 7.70
N ILE A 87 4.10 17.71 8.70
CA ILE A 87 3.86 16.37 9.29
C ILE A 87 3.35 15.40 8.21
N ILE A 88 2.40 15.84 7.39
CA ILE A 88 1.87 15.05 6.28
C ILE A 88 2.98 14.72 5.27
N SER A 89 3.82 15.70 4.94
CA SER A 89 4.99 15.52 4.06
C SER A 89 5.98 14.50 4.62
N VAL A 90 6.25 14.49 5.93
CA VAL A 90 7.09 13.48 6.59
C VAL A 90 6.50 12.09 6.43
N ILE A 91 5.20 11.92 6.63
CA ILE A 91 4.52 10.62 6.52
C ILE A 91 4.55 10.11 5.07
N PHE A 92 4.20 10.95 4.11
CA PHE A 92 4.20 10.54 2.70
C PHE A 92 5.62 10.35 2.16
N GLY A 93 6.58 11.20 2.55
CA GLY A 93 7.98 11.08 2.17
C GLY A 93 8.61 9.79 2.70
N THR A 94 8.42 9.47 3.98
CA THR A 94 8.90 8.21 4.57
C THR A 94 8.23 7.00 3.92
N CYS A 95 6.93 7.07 3.63
CA CYS A 95 6.22 6.03 2.88
C CYS A 95 6.82 5.82 1.48
N ALA A 96 7.02 6.91 0.72
CA ALA A 96 7.57 6.87 -0.63
C ALA A 96 8.97 6.24 -0.67
N ILE A 97 9.84 6.62 0.26
CA ILE A 97 11.18 6.05 0.41
C ILE A 97 11.09 4.56 0.78
N GLY A 98 10.27 4.20 1.76
CA GLY A 98 10.10 2.82 2.21
C GLY A 98 9.60 1.89 1.10
N VAL A 99 8.58 2.33 0.35
CA VAL A 99 8.07 1.59 -0.82
C VAL A 99 9.12 1.46 -1.91
N THR A 100 9.90 2.52 -2.14
CA THR A 100 10.95 2.51 -3.16
C THR A 100 12.06 1.55 -2.79
N LEU A 101 12.49 1.53 -1.53
CA LEU A 101 13.43 0.52 -1.02
C LEU A 101 12.87 -0.89 -1.17
N ALA A 102 11.59 -1.12 -0.85
CA ALA A 102 10.95 -2.42 -1.02
C ALA A 102 10.91 -2.86 -2.50
N LEU A 103 10.63 -1.94 -3.43
CA LEU A 103 10.64 -2.21 -4.86
C LEU A 103 12.04 -2.51 -5.39
N ILE A 104 13.08 -1.81 -4.91
CA ILE A 104 14.46 -2.04 -5.33
C ILE A 104 14.97 -3.38 -4.82
N LEU A 105 14.69 -3.71 -3.55
CA LEU A 105 15.22 -4.92 -2.90
C LEU A 105 14.46 -6.19 -3.28
N TYR A 106 13.14 -6.11 -3.43
CA TYR A 106 12.27 -7.27 -3.58
C TYR A 106 11.39 -7.23 -4.83
N GLY A 107 11.56 -6.23 -5.70
CA GLY A 107 10.71 -6.04 -6.87
C GLY A 107 10.86 -7.16 -7.90
N GLU A 108 12.07 -7.68 -8.10
CA GLU A 108 12.33 -8.77 -9.04
C GLU A 108 11.63 -10.07 -8.60
N ASP A 109 11.89 -10.51 -7.36
CA ASP A 109 11.24 -11.67 -6.74
C ASP A 109 9.72 -11.54 -6.73
N PHE A 110 9.21 -10.32 -6.47
CA PHE A 110 7.78 -10.05 -6.51
C PHE A 110 7.20 -10.26 -7.92
N VAL A 111 7.85 -9.71 -8.95
CA VAL A 111 7.39 -9.82 -10.33
C VAL A 111 7.40 -11.26 -10.81
N GLU A 112 8.48 -12.00 -10.53
CA GLU A 112 8.59 -13.42 -10.86
C GLU A 112 7.53 -14.25 -10.13
N GLY A 113 7.41 -14.08 -8.81
CA GLY A 113 6.42 -14.77 -8.00
C GLY A 113 4.99 -14.48 -8.46
N TRP A 114 4.67 -13.23 -8.80
CA TRP A 114 3.33 -12.86 -9.26
C TRP A 114 3.02 -13.46 -10.62
N ASN A 115 3.98 -13.44 -11.55
CA ASN A 115 3.81 -14.05 -12.87
C ASN A 115 3.65 -15.58 -12.77
N HIS A 116 4.39 -16.25 -11.87
CA HIS A 116 4.19 -17.66 -11.58
C HIS A 116 2.82 -17.95 -10.95
N LEU A 117 2.36 -17.08 -10.05
CA LEU A 117 1.03 -17.21 -9.46
C LEU A 117 -0.07 -17.15 -10.53
N ASP A 118 0.02 -16.22 -11.47
CA ASP A 118 -0.94 -16.10 -12.57
C ASP A 118 -0.91 -17.31 -13.52
N ASN A 119 0.29 -17.79 -13.86
CA ASN A 119 0.47 -19.00 -14.65
C ASN A 119 -0.13 -20.24 -13.92
N LEU A 120 0.09 -20.35 -12.61
CA LEU A 120 -0.43 -21.44 -11.79
C LEU A 120 -1.96 -21.44 -11.76
N GLU A 121 -2.58 -20.27 -11.61
CA GLU A 121 -4.03 -20.14 -11.62
C GLU A 121 -4.63 -20.53 -12.98
N SER A 122 -3.95 -20.17 -14.08
CA SER A 122 -4.38 -20.51 -15.44
C SER A 122 -4.41 -22.02 -15.68
N ARG A 123 -3.47 -22.78 -15.10
CA ARG A 123 -3.45 -24.25 -15.17
C ARG A 123 -4.65 -24.90 -14.47
N ILE A 124 -5.08 -24.35 -13.32
CA ILE A 124 -6.27 -24.86 -12.61
C ILE A 124 -7.54 -24.60 -13.42
N VAL A 125 -7.67 -23.43 -14.04
CA VAL A 125 -8.86 -23.09 -14.84
C VAL A 125 -9.01 -24.02 -16.05
N ILE A 126 -7.92 -24.39 -16.70
CA ILE A 126 -7.96 -25.33 -17.84
C ILE A 126 -8.53 -26.69 -17.39
N ASN A 127 -8.17 -27.17 -16.20
CA ASN A 127 -8.68 -28.42 -15.66
C ASN A 127 -10.18 -28.35 -15.30
N ASP A 128 -10.67 -27.19 -14.86
CA ASP A 128 -12.09 -26.99 -14.51
C ASP A 128 -13.01 -26.97 -15.75
N CYS A 129 -12.52 -26.50 -16.91
CA CYS A 129 -13.30 -26.35 -18.14
C CYS A 129 -13.83 -27.66 -18.73
N HIS A 130 -13.33 -28.81 -18.28
CA HIS A 130 -13.84 -30.13 -18.70
C HIS A 130 -15.13 -30.54 -17.97
N GLY A 131 -15.54 -29.81 -16.93
CA GLY A 131 -16.85 -29.99 -16.30
C GLY A 131 -17.87 -28.98 -16.83
N HIS A 132 -18.93 -29.45 -17.52
CA HIS A 132 -20.03 -28.69 -18.14
C HIS A 132 -20.92 -27.84 -17.18
N ASN A 133 -20.39 -27.33 -16.07
CA ASN A 133 -21.22 -26.61 -15.10
C ASN A 133 -21.54 -25.18 -15.57
N LYS A 134 -22.85 -24.94 -15.71
CA LYS A 134 -23.47 -23.64 -16.02
C LYS A 134 -22.84 -22.50 -15.22
N ALA A 135 -22.54 -21.40 -15.90
CA ALA A 135 -21.85 -20.24 -15.34
C ALA A 135 -22.65 -19.64 -14.16
N LYS A 136 -22.19 -19.89 -12.92
CA LYS A 136 -22.71 -19.18 -11.75
C LYS A 136 -22.35 -17.69 -11.86
N PRO A 137 -23.22 -16.79 -11.37
CA PRO A 137 -22.93 -15.36 -11.36
C PRO A 137 -21.59 -15.09 -10.66
N LYS A 138 -20.73 -14.29 -11.31
CA LYS A 138 -19.41 -13.95 -10.76
C LYS A 138 -19.60 -13.02 -9.55
N PRO A 139 -18.97 -13.31 -8.40
CA PRO A 139 -19.05 -12.43 -7.24
C PRO A 139 -18.50 -11.04 -7.59
N ILE A 140 -19.07 -10.01 -6.97
CA ILE A 140 -18.61 -8.62 -7.14
C ILE A 140 -17.17 -8.51 -6.63
N ASP A 141 -16.30 -8.00 -7.49
CA ASP A 141 -14.90 -7.79 -7.20
C ASP A 141 -14.67 -6.41 -6.55
N PHE A 142 -15.00 -6.30 -5.27
CA PHE A 142 -14.79 -5.08 -4.49
C PHE A 142 -13.33 -4.57 -4.51
N PRO A 143 -12.30 -5.43 -4.33
CA PRO A 143 -10.91 -4.97 -4.37
C PRO A 143 -10.54 -4.34 -5.72
N GLY A 144 -10.92 -4.96 -6.84
CA GLY A 144 -10.64 -4.41 -8.17
C GLY A 144 -11.39 -3.10 -8.47
N ILE A 145 -12.60 -2.92 -7.92
CA ILE A 145 -13.34 -1.66 -8.00
C ILE A 145 -12.63 -0.59 -7.16
N ALA A 146 -12.27 -0.91 -5.92
CA ALA A 146 -11.58 0.01 -5.01
C ALA A 146 -10.23 0.48 -5.58
N THR A 147 -9.39 -0.44 -6.08
CA THR A 147 -8.10 -0.08 -6.72
C THR A 147 -8.30 0.81 -7.94
N THR A 148 -9.36 0.59 -8.73
CA THR A 148 -9.69 1.43 -9.89
C THR A 148 -10.01 2.87 -9.49
N TYR A 149 -10.85 3.06 -8.47
CA TYR A 149 -11.15 4.41 -7.95
C TYR A 149 -9.92 5.05 -7.30
N TRP A 150 -9.13 4.25 -6.58
CA TRP A 150 -7.90 4.70 -5.94
C TRP A 150 -6.91 5.32 -6.92
N VAL A 151 -6.66 4.65 -8.05
CA VAL A 151 -5.78 5.16 -9.12
C VAL A 151 -6.31 6.48 -9.68
N LYS A 152 -7.61 6.58 -9.95
CA LYS A 152 -8.21 7.80 -10.52
C LYS A 152 -8.10 8.97 -9.57
N ILE A 153 -8.44 8.75 -8.30
CA ILE A 153 -8.36 9.76 -7.24
C ILE A 153 -6.92 10.26 -7.12
N LEU A 154 -5.93 9.36 -7.04
CA LEU A 154 -4.51 9.74 -6.93
C LEU A 154 -3.94 10.35 -8.22
N ALA A 155 -4.50 10.06 -9.39
CA ALA A 155 -4.14 10.76 -10.63
C ALA A 155 -4.67 12.21 -10.65
N THR A 156 -5.80 12.48 -9.98
CA THR A 156 -6.36 13.85 -9.90
C THR A 156 -5.70 14.71 -8.83
N TYR A 157 -5.17 14.12 -7.75
CA TYR A 157 -4.60 14.86 -6.62
C TYR A 157 -3.45 15.83 -6.99
N PRO A 158 -2.46 15.47 -7.83
CA PRO A 158 -1.38 16.41 -8.19
C PRO A 158 -1.87 17.72 -8.81
N ILE A 159 -2.94 17.67 -9.60
CA ILE A 159 -3.54 18.84 -10.27
C ILE A 159 -4.07 19.84 -9.23
N ILE A 160 -4.55 19.35 -8.09
CA ILE A 160 -5.12 20.18 -7.02
C ILE A 160 -4.02 20.57 -6.01
N LEU A 161 -3.20 19.60 -5.58
CA LEU A 161 -2.24 19.79 -4.50
C LEU A 161 -1.06 20.67 -4.89
N ILE A 162 -0.55 20.60 -6.13
CA ILE A 162 0.60 21.41 -6.55
C ILE A 162 0.22 22.91 -6.55
N PRO A 163 -0.84 23.37 -7.24
CA PRO A 163 -1.22 24.78 -7.21
C PRO A 163 -1.61 25.25 -5.81
N SER A 164 -2.34 24.43 -5.05
CA SER A 164 -2.75 24.77 -3.69
C SER A 164 -1.55 24.96 -2.76
N SER A 165 -0.57 24.05 -2.84
CA SER A 165 0.66 24.14 -2.04
C SER A 165 1.43 25.44 -2.32
N ILE A 166 1.52 25.83 -3.59
CA ILE A 166 2.23 27.04 -4.01
C ILE A 166 1.48 28.29 -3.60
N PHE A 167 0.18 28.37 -3.92
CA PHE A 167 -0.65 29.54 -3.65
C PHE A 167 -0.75 29.86 -2.15
N LEU A 168 -0.90 28.83 -1.33
CA LEU A 168 -1.06 28.96 0.11
C LEU A 168 0.27 28.92 0.86
N ASN A 169 1.37 28.74 0.14
CA ASN A 169 2.70 28.58 0.71
C ASN A 169 2.79 27.47 1.77
N LEU A 170 2.14 26.32 1.54
CA LEU A 170 2.13 25.19 2.48
C LEU A 170 3.45 24.44 2.57
N ASP A 171 4.29 24.58 1.55
CA ASP A 171 5.58 23.90 1.50
C ASP A 171 6.65 24.59 2.34
N ILE A 172 7.63 23.78 2.70
CA ILE A 172 8.76 24.24 3.49
C ILE A 172 9.73 25.14 2.72
N TYR A 173 9.80 24.98 1.39
CA TYR A 173 10.78 25.69 0.58
C TYR A 173 10.51 27.18 0.55
N TYR A 174 9.24 27.58 0.63
CA TYR A 174 8.85 28.98 0.79
C TYR A 174 9.56 29.66 1.98
N TYR A 175 9.65 28.97 3.13
CA TYR A 175 10.26 29.54 4.33
C TYR A 175 11.76 29.75 4.16
N TYR A 176 12.46 28.75 3.61
CA TYR A 176 13.88 28.90 3.32
C TYR A 176 14.12 30.01 2.29
N ILE A 177 13.33 30.09 1.21
CA ILE A 177 13.44 31.17 0.23
C ILE A 177 13.22 32.54 0.87
N ARG A 178 12.26 32.66 1.80
CA ARG A 178 11.98 33.89 2.53
C ARG A 178 13.11 34.26 3.51
N GLU A 179 13.74 33.30 4.15
CA GLU A 179 14.92 33.52 5.00
C GLU A 179 16.11 33.97 4.15
N PHE A 180 16.37 33.27 3.03
CA PHE A 180 17.45 33.61 2.09
C PHE A 180 17.28 34.99 1.44
N LYS A 181 16.03 35.44 1.23
CA LYS A 181 15.71 36.77 0.71
C LYS A 181 16.41 37.88 1.50
N ASN A 182 16.54 37.74 2.82
CA ASN A 182 17.09 38.78 3.69
C ASN A 182 18.59 39.04 3.49
N TYR A 183 19.30 38.12 2.84
CA TYR A 183 20.73 38.30 2.51
C TYR A 183 20.97 39.08 1.23
N PHE A 184 19.93 39.34 0.42
CA PHE A 184 20.05 40.10 -0.82
C PHE A 184 19.67 41.57 -0.65
N PRO A 185 20.30 42.51 -1.39
CA PRO A 185 19.89 43.90 -1.42
C PRO A 185 18.41 44.06 -1.80
N THR A 186 17.71 45.00 -1.17
CA THR A 186 16.25 45.22 -1.32
C THR A 186 15.77 45.27 -2.77
N LYS A 187 16.57 45.87 -3.67
CA LYS A 187 16.31 45.96 -5.11
C LYS A 187 16.16 44.59 -5.81
N TYR A 188 16.85 43.56 -5.34
CA TYR A 188 16.88 42.23 -5.97
C TYR A 188 16.01 41.19 -5.26
N GLN A 189 15.46 41.53 -4.08
CA GLN A 189 14.73 40.57 -3.26
C GLN A 189 13.48 40.01 -3.95
N ALA A 190 12.66 40.87 -4.58
CA ALA A 190 11.44 40.44 -5.26
C ALA A 190 11.76 39.55 -6.48
N PHE A 191 12.80 39.94 -7.24
CA PHE A 191 13.29 39.16 -8.37
C PHE A 191 13.78 37.77 -7.92
N PHE A 192 14.59 37.71 -6.86
CA PHE A 192 15.09 36.45 -6.31
C PHE A 192 13.97 35.52 -5.85
N VAL A 193 13.00 36.03 -5.08
CA VAL A 193 11.87 35.21 -4.60
C VAL A 193 11.06 34.65 -5.76
N THR A 194 10.81 35.47 -6.79
CA THR A 194 10.06 35.05 -7.98
C THR A 194 10.83 33.97 -8.76
N LEU A 195 12.12 34.19 -8.99
CA LEU A 195 13.01 33.25 -9.67
C LEU A 195 13.11 31.92 -8.92
N ALA A 196 13.38 31.96 -7.62
CA ALA A 196 13.48 30.77 -6.78
C ALA A 196 12.13 30.02 -6.69
N THR A 197 11.02 30.74 -6.67
CA THR A 197 9.68 30.12 -6.66
C THR A 197 9.42 29.33 -7.94
N ILE A 198 9.76 29.91 -9.10
CA ILE A 198 9.50 29.29 -10.42
C ILE A 198 10.49 28.16 -10.70
N PHE A 199 11.79 28.40 -10.52
CA PHE A 199 12.84 27.49 -10.98
C PHE A 199 13.26 26.44 -9.95
N VAL A 200 13.01 26.67 -8.66
CA VAL A 200 13.44 25.74 -7.59
C VAL A 200 12.22 25.15 -6.89
N ARG A 201 11.36 26.00 -6.32
CA ARG A 201 10.23 25.55 -5.50
C ARG A 201 9.19 24.76 -6.30
N PHE A 202 8.73 25.27 -7.44
CA PHE A 202 7.71 24.60 -8.25
C PHE A 202 8.14 23.18 -8.68
N PRO A 203 9.36 22.95 -9.24
CA PRO A 203 9.81 21.61 -9.61
C PRO A 203 9.93 20.66 -8.40
N LEU A 204 10.50 21.12 -7.28
CA LEU A 204 10.69 20.29 -6.09
C LEU A 204 9.36 19.81 -5.50
N ILE A 205 8.37 20.70 -5.39
CA ILE A 205 7.01 20.37 -4.93
C ILE A 205 6.33 19.42 -5.92
N SER A 206 6.43 19.72 -7.22
CA SER A 206 5.78 18.92 -8.26
C SER A 206 6.31 17.49 -8.28
N VAL A 207 7.63 17.31 -8.27
CA VAL A 207 8.26 15.98 -8.23
C VAL A 207 7.84 15.23 -6.96
N SER A 208 7.90 15.89 -5.79
CA SER A 208 7.52 15.26 -4.52
C SER A 208 6.07 14.76 -4.50
N ILE A 209 5.13 15.59 -4.96
CA ILE A 209 3.71 15.22 -4.98
C ILE A 209 3.44 14.16 -6.04
N ILE A 210 3.98 14.29 -7.25
CA ILE A 210 3.77 13.33 -8.35
C ILE A 210 4.31 11.96 -7.98
N GLU A 211 5.55 11.87 -7.50
CA GLU A 211 6.16 10.57 -7.15
C GLU A 211 5.42 9.91 -5.96
N SER A 212 4.99 10.70 -4.96
CA SER A 212 4.16 10.16 -3.86
C SER A 212 2.81 9.63 -4.37
N CYS A 213 2.11 10.41 -5.20
CA CYS A 213 0.83 10.01 -5.80
C CYS A 213 0.97 8.84 -6.79
N ARG A 214 2.17 8.59 -7.30
CA ARG A 214 2.49 7.48 -8.20
C ARG A 214 2.84 6.19 -7.47
N LEU A 215 3.56 6.28 -6.35
CA LEU A 215 3.98 5.11 -5.57
C LEU A 215 2.85 4.51 -4.74
N LEU A 216 1.99 5.34 -4.14
CA LEU A 216 0.86 4.88 -3.32
C LEU A 216 -0.13 3.96 -4.05
N PRO A 217 -0.63 4.28 -5.27
CA PRO A 217 -1.54 3.40 -5.97
C PRO A 217 -0.83 2.15 -6.50
N LEU A 218 0.43 2.25 -6.92
CA LEU A 218 1.23 1.08 -7.30
C LEU A 218 1.30 0.10 -6.14
N LEU A 219 1.75 0.57 -4.98
CA LEU A 219 1.82 -0.22 -3.74
C LEU A 219 0.49 -0.93 -3.46
N TYR A 220 -0.62 -0.18 -3.50
CA TYR A 220 -1.95 -0.74 -3.23
C TYR A 220 -2.35 -1.81 -4.25
N ILE A 221 -2.10 -1.57 -5.55
CA ILE A 221 -2.41 -2.53 -6.61
C ILE A 221 -1.57 -3.81 -6.50
N LEU A 222 -0.25 -3.69 -6.31
CA LEU A 222 0.64 -4.85 -6.18
C LEU A 222 0.22 -5.70 -4.99
N PHE A 223 -0.05 -5.06 -3.86
CA PHE A 223 -0.46 -5.72 -2.64
C PHE A 223 -1.85 -6.38 -2.77
N ALA A 224 -2.87 -5.62 -3.20
CA ALA A 224 -4.22 -6.12 -3.34
C ALA A 224 -4.33 -7.24 -4.38
N SER A 225 -3.64 -7.12 -5.52
CA SER A 225 -3.67 -8.13 -6.58
C SER A 225 -3.05 -9.46 -6.13
N ALA A 226 -1.91 -9.42 -5.44
CA ALA A 226 -1.25 -10.63 -4.95
C ALA A 226 -2.11 -11.36 -3.91
N LEU A 227 -2.67 -10.63 -2.93
CA LEU A 227 -3.54 -11.23 -1.92
C LEU A 227 -4.85 -11.76 -2.51
N GLN A 228 -5.45 -11.02 -3.44
CA GLN A 228 -6.67 -11.44 -4.11
C GLN A 228 -6.45 -12.71 -4.94
N ASN A 229 -5.39 -12.75 -5.74
CA ASN A 229 -5.06 -13.92 -6.55
C ASN A 229 -4.81 -15.14 -5.67
N GLY A 230 -4.06 -14.99 -4.57
CA GLY A 230 -3.86 -16.07 -3.60
C GLY A 230 -5.16 -16.56 -2.97
N ASN A 231 -6.04 -15.63 -2.56
CA ASN A 231 -7.33 -15.98 -1.97
C ASN A 231 -8.26 -16.70 -2.98
N VAL A 232 -8.33 -16.22 -4.22
CA VAL A 232 -9.11 -16.86 -5.30
C VAL A 232 -8.57 -18.26 -5.59
N PHE A 233 -7.26 -18.41 -5.67
CA PHE A 233 -6.60 -19.69 -5.86
C PHE A 233 -6.94 -20.69 -4.74
N LEU A 234 -6.77 -20.29 -3.48
CA LEU A 234 -7.10 -21.13 -2.32
C LEU A 234 -8.59 -21.51 -2.28
N ARG A 235 -9.49 -20.58 -2.63
CA ARG A 235 -10.93 -20.89 -2.72
C ARG A 235 -11.23 -21.95 -3.78
N LYS A 236 -10.57 -21.90 -4.94
CA LYS A 236 -10.72 -22.93 -5.99
C LYS A 236 -10.25 -24.29 -5.47
N LEU A 237 -9.07 -24.33 -4.85
CA LEU A 237 -8.55 -25.56 -4.24
C LEU A 237 -9.47 -26.12 -3.14
N VAL A 238 -10.06 -25.27 -2.30
CA VAL A 238 -11.04 -25.70 -1.29
C VAL A 238 -12.29 -26.29 -1.95
N LYS A 239 -12.83 -25.63 -2.99
CA LYS A 239 -14.02 -26.13 -3.70
C LYS A 239 -13.76 -27.47 -4.40
N GLN A 240 -12.60 -27.61 -5.04
CA GLN A 240 -12.17 -28.88 -5.63
C GLN A 240 -12.06 -29.96 -4.54
N ALA A 241 -11.44 -29.60 -3.41
CA ALA A 241 -11.34 -30.49 -2.25
C ALA A 241 -12.71 -30.84 -1.67
N GLU A 242 -13.72 -29.99 -1.74
CA GLU A 242 -15.09 -30.25 -1.25
C GLU A 242 -15.88 -31.14 -2.23
N ALA A 243 -15.82 -30.88 -3.53
CA ALA A 243 -16.64 -31.53 -4.56
C ALA A 243 -16.37 -33.04 -4.74
N ASN A 244 -15.15 -33.51 -4.45
CA ASN A 244 -14.76 -34.88 -4.81
C ASN A 244 -15.29 -35.93 -3.80
N THR A 245 -16.27 -36.74 -4.19
CA THR A 245 -16.91 -37.74 -3.33
C THR A 245 -16.42 -39.18 -3.56
N SER A 246 -15.75 -39.48 -4.68
CA SER A 246 -15.36 -40.87 -5.02
C SER A 246 -14.03 -41.31 -4.37
N ASN A 247 -14.05 -42.43 -3.65
CA ASN A 247 -12.90 -42.94 -2.87
C ASN A 247 -11.64 -43.27 -3.68
N VAL A 248 -11.76 -43.80 -4.92
CA VAL A 248 -10.59 -44.25 -5.70
C VAL A 248 -9.84 -43.09 -6.36
N ARG A 249 -10.55 -42.07 -6.88
CA ARG A 249 -9.94 -40.87 -7.47
C ARG A 249 -9.39 -39.91 -6.40
N LEU A 250 -9.86 -40.04 -5.16
CA LEU A 250 -9.49 -39.22 -4.02
C LEU A 250 -7.96 -39.15 -3.82
N LEU A 251 -7.24 -40.27 -3.95
CA LEU A 251 -5.81 -40.30 -3.66
C LEU A 251 -5.00 -39.45 -4.64
N ARG A 252 -5.24 -39.62 -5.95
CA ARG A 252 -4.53 -38.87 -7.01
C ARG A 252 -4.87 -37.40 -6.93
N GLU A 253 -6.15 -37.06 -6.82
CA GLU A 253 -6.62 -35.67 -6.71
C GLU A 253 -6.09 -34.98 -5.45
N MET A 254 -5.97 -35.72 -4.36
CA MET A 254 -5.36 -35.21 -3.13
C MET A 254 -3.87 -34.91 -3.33
N GLN A 255 -3.12 -35.83 -3.93
CA GLN A 255 -1.70 -35.62 -4.22
C GLN A 255 -1.49 -34.39 -5.11
N ASP A 256 -2.30 -34.26 -6.16
CA ASP A 256 -2.28 -33.10 -7.06
C ASP A 256 -2.64 -31.81 -6.31
N SER A 257 -3.71 -31.82 -5.50
CA SER A 257 -4.14 -30.65 -4.72
C SER A 257 -3.11 -30.22 -3.69
N VAL A 258 -2.47 -31.17 -3.01
CA VAL A 258 -1.38 -30.91 -2.06
C VAL A 258 -0.17 -30.34 -2.80
N LYS A 259 0.18 -30.89 -3.97
CA LYS A 259 1.27 -30.36 -4.80
C LYS A 259 0.98 -28.93 -5.24
N PHE A 260 -0.22 -28.63 -5.73
CA PHE A 260 -0.63 -27.26 -6.07
C PHE A 260 -0.55 -26.31 -4.86
N TYR A 261 -0.98 -26.77 -3.69
CA TYR A 261 -0.89 -25.98 -2.46
C TYR A 261 0.57 -25.71 -2.05
N GLN A 262 1.46 -26.71 -2.16
CA GLN A 262 2.89 -26.55 -1.88
C GLN A 262 3.55 -25.60 -2.88
N THR A 263 3.27 -25.75 -4.17
CA THR A 263 3.75 -24.80 -5.21
C THR A 263 3.27 -23.39 -4.93
N HIS A 264 2.01 -23.22 -4.54
CA HIS A 264 1.49 -21.92 -4.12
C HIS A 264 2.22 -21.38 -2.87
N GLY A 265 2.55 -22.24 -1.92
CA GLY A 265 3.34 -21.87 -0.73
C GLY A 265 4.74 -21.37 -1.07
N ILE A 266 5.40 -22.00 -2.03
CA ILE A 266 6.72 -21.57 -2.53
C ILE A 266 6.60 -20.20 -3.21
N ILE A 267 5.60 -20.03 -4.09
CA ILE A 267 5.36 -18.73 -4.75
C ILE A 267 5.04 -17.64 -3.73
N CYS A 268 4.18 -17.92 -2.75
CA CYS A 268 3.90 -16.98 -1.67
C CYS A 268 5.14 -16.66 -0.83
N ALA A 269 6.07 -17.60 -0.66
CA ALA A 269 7.33 -17.35 0.04
C ALA A 269 8.24 -16.40 -0.76
N MET A 270 8.22 -16.45 -2.10
CA MET A 270 8.92 -15.47 -2.96
C MET A 270 8.29 -14.07 -2.85
N LEU A 271 6.95 -14.00 -2.77
CA LEU A 271 6.22 -12.74 -2.61
C LEU A 271 6.32 -12.15 -1.20
N ALA A 272 6.61 -12.98 -0.20
CA ALA A 272 6.50 -12.62 1.21
C ALA A 272 7.39 -11.44 1.63
N PRO A 273 8.70 -11.36 1.29
CA PRO A 273 9.54 -10.24 1.74
C PRO A 273 9.01 -8.88 1.31
N PHE A 274 8.58 -8.75 0.05
CA PHE A 274 7.96 -7.54 -0.46
C PHE A 274 6.65 -7.22 0.27
N GLN A 275 5.76 -8.21 0.40
CA GLN A 275 4.46 -8.02 1.05
C GLN A 275 4.59 -7.69 2.53
N GLU A 276 5.48 -8.36 3.27
CA GLU A 276 5.75 -8.14 4.69
C GLU A 276 6.23 -6.70 4.93
N CYS A 277 7.20 -6.24 4.13
CA CYS A 277 7.74 -4.87 4.19
C CYS A 277 6.67 -3.82 3.85
N CYS A 278 5.94 -4.02 2.74
CA CYS A 278 4.84 -3.15 2.33
C CYS A 278 3.75 -3.08 3.40
N THR A 279 3.42 -4.21 4.02
CA THR A 279 2.44 -4.27 5.11
C THR A 279 2.94 -3.48 6.32
N ALA A 280 4.21 -3.60 6.70
CA ALA A 280 4.77 -2.85 7.82
C ALA A 280 4.69 -1.34 7.57
N VAL A 281 5.11 -0.87 6.39
CA VAL A 281 5.01 0.54 5.99
C VAL A 281 3.55 1.00 5.99
N GLN A 282 2.62 0.22 5.40
CA GLN A 282 1.20 0.56 5.35
C GLN A 282 0.55 0.61 6.73
N PHE A 283 0.87 -0.32 7.64
CA PHE A 283 0.32 -0.32 9.00
C PHE A 283 0.82 0.88 9.80
N ALA A 284 2.12 1.21 9.70
CA ALA A 284 2.69 2.37 10.37
C ALA A 284 2.10 3.68 9.83
N VAL A 285 2.13 3.87 8.50
CA VAL A 285 1.60 5.06 7.83
C VAL A 285 0.09 5.18 8.03
N GLY A 286 -0.66 4.09 7.90
CA GLY A 286 -2.11 4.08 8.11
C GLY A 286 -2.50 4.44 9.54
N LEU A 287 -1.73 4.00 10.53
CA LEU A 287 -1.98 4.30 11.95
C LEU A 287 -1.74 5.79 12.21
N LEU A 288 -0.55 6.29 11.86
CA LEU A 288 -0.17 7.69 12.04
C LEU A 288 -1.12 8.63 11.28
N SER A 289 -1.40 8.32 10.01
CA SER A 289 -2.30 9.13 9.18
C SER A 289 -3.71 9.16 9.75
N SER A 290 -4.24 8.03 10.24
CA SER A 290 -5.57 8.00 10.86
C SER A 290 -5.62 8.87 12.11
N ILE A 291 -4.65 8.74 13.01
CA ILE A 291 -4.58 9.53 14.24
C ILE A 291 -4.52 11.03 13.90
N ILE A 292 -3.66 11.41 12.95
CA ILE A 292 -3.47 12.82 12.59
C ILE A 292 -4.69 13.38 11.87
N PHE A 293 -5.24 12.70 10.87
CA PHE A 293 -6.39 13.22 10.13
C PHE A 293 -7.67 13.27 10.98
N ILE A 294 -7.91 12.29 11.85
CA ILE A 294 -9.07 12.32 12.76
C ILE A 294 -8.89 13.45 13.79
N SER A 295 -7.73 13.56 14.42
CA SER A 295 -7.45 14.63 15.38
C SER A 295 -7.54 16.02 14.73
N ALA A 296 -7.01 16.16 13.51
CA ALA A 296 -7.11 17.40 12.73
C ALA A 296 -8.57 17.73 12.43
N THR A 297 -9.36 16.76 11.98
CA THR A 297 -10.80 16.94 11.69
C THR A 297 -11.56 17.43 12.93
N LEU A 298 -11.32 16.83 14.10
CA LEU A 298 -12.05 17.21 15.31
C LEU A 298 -11.65 18.60 15.81
N ARG A 299 -10.36 18.96 15.74
CA ARG A 299 -9.85 20.23 16.27
C ARG A 299 -10.05 21.42 15.36
N THR A 300 -10.09 21.21 14.05
CA THR A 300 -10.09 22.33 13.07
C THR A 300 -11.48 22.71 12.57
N TYR A 301 -12.54 22.06 13.07
CA TYR A 301 -13.92 22.24 12.60
C TYR A 301 -14.38 23.71 12.57
N ASN A 302 -14.06 24.49 13.60
CA ASN A 302 -14.47 25.89 13.70
C ASN A 302 -13.41 26.89 13.23
N VAL A 303 -12.25 26.42 12.77
CA VAL A 303 -11.09 27.29 12.59
C VAL A 303 -10.58 27.34 11.16
N LEU A 304 -10.69 26.23 10.41
CA LEU A 304 -10.28 26.20 9.01
C LEU A 304 -11.42 26.62 8.07
N PRO A 305 -11.12 27.31 6.95
CA PRO A 305 -12.08 27.53 5.89
C PRO A 305 -12.62 26.18 5.37
N PHE A 306 -13.91 26.16 5.02
CA PHE A 306 -14.66 24.94 4.69
C PHE A 306 -13.95 24.02 3.68
N LEU A 307 -13.35 24.58 2.62
CA LEU A 307 -12.66 23.80 1.59
C LEU A 307 -11.45 23.02 2.14
N PHE A 308 -10.68 23.63 3.05
CA PHE A 308 -9.55 22.95 3.71
C PHE A 308 -10.04 21.97 4.76
N TYR A 309 -11.07 22.35 5.50
CA TYR A 309 -11.69 21.47 6.46
C TYR A 309 -12.11 20.16 5.82
N MET A 310 -12.80 20.20 4.67
CA MET A 310 -13.30 19.02 3.96
C MET A 310 -12.21 18.01 3.54
N PHE A 311 -10.97 18.45 3.37
CA PHE A 311 -9.85 17.55 3.04
C PHE A 311 -9.57 16.54 4.16
N PHE A 312 -9.52 16.99 5.42
CA PHE A 312 -9.18 16.14 6.57
C PHE A 312 -10.14 14.96 6.82
N PRO A 313 -11.47 15.14 6.92
CA PRO A 313 -12.41 14.04 7.09
C PRO A 313 -12.42 13.15 5.85
N SER A 314 -12.27 13.71 4.64
CA SER A 314 -12.20 12.90 3.42
C SER A 314 -10.97 11.96 3.44
N ALA A 315 -9.80 12.48 3.82
CA ALA A 315 -8.57 11.70 3.95
C ALA A 315 -8.68 10.66 5.06
N ALA A 316 -9.24 11.01 6.22
CA ALA A 316 -9.48 10.08 7.32
C ALA A 316 -10.39 8.91 6.90
N VAL A 317 -11.53 9.20 6.27
CA VAL A 317 -12.47 8.19 5.77
C VAL A 317 -11.81 7.29 4.74
N ILE A 318 -11.07 7.88 3.81
CA ILE A 318 -10.31 7.15 2.79
C ILE A 318 -9.32 6.17 3.43
N VAL A 319 -8.51 6.62 4.38
CA VAL A 319 -7.50 5.77 5.04
C VAL A 319 -8.18 4.62 5.78
N ILE A 320 -9.27 4.89 6.51
CA ILE A 320 -10.06 3.87 7.20
C ILE A 320 -10.66 2.86 6.21
N ILE A 321 -11.21 3.30 5.07
CA ILE A 321 -11.75 2.41 4.04
C ILE A 321 -10.65 1.52 3.47
N VAL A 322 -9.47 2.08 3.18
CA VAL A 322 -8.32 1.31 2.68
C VAL A 322 -7.92 0.22 3.68
N ILE A 323 -7.79 0.56 4.97
CA ILE A 323 -7.49 -0.40 6.05
C ILE A 323 -8.60 -1.46 6.15
N ALA A 324 -9.87 -1.03 6.13
CA ALA A 324 -11.03 -1.90 6.23
C ALA A 324 -11.16 -2.88 5.06
N LEU A 325 -10.67 -2.51 3.88
CA LEU A 325 -10.64 -3.38 2.69
C LEU A 325 -9.45 -4.33 2.70
N MET A 326 -8.25 -3.86 3.06
CA MET A 326 -7.03 -4.67 2.96
C MET A 326 -6.95 -5.77 4.02
N ILE A 327 -7.30 -5.47 5.27
CA ILE A 327 -7.18 -6.44 6.38
C ILE A 327 -8.02 -7.71 6.12
N PRO A 328 -9.31 -7.65 5.73
CA PRO A 328 -10.10 -8.85 5.46
C PRO A 328 -9.59 -9.68 4.29
N ILE A 329 -9.01 -9.06 3.25
CA ILE A 329 -8.43 -9.79 2.12
C ILE A 329 -7.23 -10.61 2.60
N ALA A 330 -6.34 -10.00 3.40
CA ALA A 330 -5.21 -10.69 4.01
C ALA A 330 -5.65 -11.83 4.95
N GLN A 331 -6.66 -11.59 5.79
CA GLN A 331 -7.25 -12.62 6.65
C GLN A 331 -7.85 -13.77 5.84
N GLY A 332 -8.46 -13.46 4.69
CA GLY A 332 -9.07 -14.45 3.81
C GLY A 332 -8.07 -15.49 3.29
N VAL A 333 -6.82 -15.11 3.04
CA VAL A 333 -5.76 -16.05 2.65
C VAL A 333 -5.51 -17.07 3.77
N ASN A 334 -5.35 -16.59 5.01
CA ASN A 334 -5.15 -17.44 6.20
C ASN A 334 -6.34 -18.36 6.46
N ASP A 335 -7.55 -17.82 6.43
CA ASP A 335 -8.78 -18.57 6.70
C ASP A 335 -9.03 -19.64 5.64
N MET A 336 -8.81 -19.34 4.35
CA MET A 336 -8.98 -20.31 3.26
C MET A 336 -7.91 -21.39 3.28
N SER A 337 -6.66 -21.03 3.59
CA SER A 337 -5.58 -21.99 3.77
C SER A 337 -5.85 -22.96 4.94
N LYS A 338 -6.29 -22.45 6.10
CA LYS A 338 -6.73 -23.29 7.23
C LYS A 338 -7.94 -24.17 6.86
N LYS A 339 -8.89 -23.62 6.11
CA LYS A 339 -10.07 -24.37 5.63
C LYS A 339 -9.64 -25.51 4.72
N PHE A 340 -8.74 -25.27 3.76
CA PHE A 340 -8.20 -26.30 2.87
C PHE A 340 -7.60 -27.47 3.64
N ILE A 341 -6.72 -27.18 4.60
CA ILE A 341 -6.08 -28.21 5.44
C ILE A 341 -7.15 -29.00 6.23
N ARG A 342 -8.15 -28.32 6.82
CA ARG A 342 -9.23 -28.99 7.56
C ARG A 342 -10.09 -29.89 6.69
N VAL A 343 -10.48 -29.44 5.49
CA VAL A 343 -11.30 -30.21 4.55
C VAL A 343 -10.57 -31.50 4.17
N TRP A 344 -9.29 -31.43 3.81
CA TRP A 344 -8.51 -32.62 3.50
C TRP A 344 -8.31 -33.54 4.70
N LEU A 345 -8.02 -33.00 5.89
CA LEU A 345 -7.92 -33.80 7.11
C LEU A 345 -9.22 -34.55 7.45
N ALA A 346 -10.38 -33.94 7.17
CA ALA A 346 -11.67 -34.59 7.34
C ALA A 346 -11.85 -35.73 6.32
N LYS A 347 -11.56 -35.48 5.03
CA LYS A 347 -11.68 -36.50 3.98
C LYS A 347 -10.75 -37.70 4.17
N ILE A 348 -9.52 -37.46 4.64
CA ILE A 348 -8.56 -38.55 4.95
C ILE A 348 -9.09 -39.47 6.06
N ARG A 349 -10.01 -39.03 6.93
CA ARG A 349 -10.59 -39.91 7.96
C ARG A 349 -11.53 -40.97 7.38
N VAL A 350 -12.15 -40.67 6.24
CA VAL A 350 -13.12 -41.55 5.55
C VAL A 350 -12.43 -42.54 4.61
N CYS A 351 -11.18 -42.29 4.23
CA CYS A 351 -10.42 -43.18 3.35
C CYS A 351 -10.09 -44.53 4.03
N GLU A 352 -10.47 -45.64 3.39
CA GLU A 352 -10.36 -47.01 3.91
C GLU A 352 -8.92 -47.56 3.91
N ALA A 353 -8.06 -47.06 3.01
CA ALA A 353 -6.68 -47.55 2.85
C ALA A 353 -5.78 -47.14 4.03
N ARG A 354 -5.69 -47.98 5.08
CA ARG A 354 -5.02 -47.69 6.37
C ARG A 354 -3.56 -47.23 6.24
N GLY A 355 -2.76 -47.85 5.36
CA GLY A 355 -1.36 -47.49 5.15
C GLY A 355 -1.19 -46.11 4.52
N THR A 356 -1.81 -45.91 3.35
CA THR A 356 -1.76 -44.64 2.59
C THR A 356 -2.38 -43.49 3.39
N ARG A 357 -3.43 -43.75 4.16
CA ARG A 357 -4.08 -42.78 5.04
C ARG A 357 -3.12 -42.16 6.06
N ASN A 358 -2.27 -42.97 6.70
CA ASN A 358 -1.32 -42.48 7.70
C ASN A 358 -0.27 -41.55 7.07
N PHE A 359 0.24 -41.94 5.90
CA PHE A 359 1.17 -41.11 5.13
C PHE A 359 0.52 -39.77 4.71
N LEU A 360 -0.63 -39.81 4.05
CA LEU A 360 -1.36 -38.61 3.63
C LEU A 360 -1.72 -37.68 4.79
N ARG A 361 -2.12 -38.24 5.93
CA ARG A 361 -2.42 -37.47 7.14
C ARG A 361 -1.18 -36.74 7.65
N ARG A 362 0.00 -37.37 7.60
CA ARG A 362 1.28 -36.72 7.97
C ARG A 362 1.61 -35.60 7.00
N VAL A 363 1.44 -35.83 5.69
CA VAL A 363 1.68 -34.82 4.65
C VAL A 363 0.76 -33.60 4.82
N VAL A 364 -0.55 -33.80 5.02
CA VAL A 364 -1.46 -32.64 5.20
C VAL A 364 -1.23 -31.94 6.54
N ARG A 365 -0.86 -32.66 7.59
CA ARG A 365 -0.49 -32.05 8.88
C ARG A 365 0.81 -31.26 8.82
N SER A 366 1.73 -31.62 7.93
CA SER A 366 2.97 -30.85 7.76
C SER A 366 2.77 -29.58 6.95
N LEU A 367 1.65 -29.44 6.22
CA LEU A 367 1.28 -28.20 5.55
C LEU A 367 1.04 -27.10 6.58
N ARG A 368 1.80 -26.01 6.47
CA ARG A 368 1.60 -24.82 7.28
C ARG A 368 0.52 -23.96 6.64
N PRO A 369 -0.42 -23.41 7.44
CA PRO A 369 -1.31 -22.39 6.94
C PRO A 369 -0.52 -21.18 6.43
N GLN A 370 -0.90 -20.67 5.26
CA GLN A 370 -0.32 -19.47 4.69
C GLN A 370 -0.93 -18.25 5.35
N ALA A 371 -0.12 -17.45 6.02
CA ALA A 371 -0.54 -16.21 6.64
C ALA A 371 0.34 -15.07 6.13
N LEU A 372 -0.25 -13.89 5.99
CA LEU A 372 0.52 -12.67 5.76
C LEU A 372 1.09 -12.19 7.10
N TYR A 373 2.39 -11.92 7.11
CA TYR A 373 3.09 -11.37 8.25
C TYR A 373 3.36 -9.88 8.03
N VAL A 374 3.46 -9.15 9.14
CA VAL A 374 4.06 -7.82 9.17
C VAL A 374 5.54 -8.03 9.51
N GLY A 375 6.44 -7.55 8.66
CA GLY A 375 7.87 -7.80 8.85
C GLY A 375 8.75 -6.83 8.07
N ILE A 376 10.00 -6.72 8.49
CA ILE A 376 10.99 -5.83 7.88
C ILE A 376 12.31 -6.61 7.80
N PHE A 377 12.98 -6.60 6.64
CA PHE A 377 14.26 -7.29 6.41
C PHE A 377 14.28 -8.77 6.85
N GLY A 378 13.18 -9.49 6.60
CA GLY A 378 13.04 -10.91 6.96
C GLY A 378 12.66 -11.17 8.42
N PHE A 379 12.67 -10.15 9.28
CA PHE A 379 12.15 -10.26 10.64
C PHE A 379 10.62 -10.14 10.63
N ARG A 380 9.94 -11.23 10.99
CA ARG A 380 8.48 -11.28 11.11
C ARG A 380 8.06 -10.83 12.51
N LEU A 381 7.35 -9.70 12.59
CA LEU A 381 6.84 -9.14 13.84
C LEU A 381 5.59 -9.89 14.31
N PHE A 382 4.54 -9.94 13.48
CA PHE A 382 3.30 -10.65 13.81
C PHE A 382 2.51 -11.06 12.54
N ALA A 383 1.68 -12.09 12.66
CA ALA A 383 0.77 -12.50 11.58
C ALA A 383 -0.53 -11.68 11.62
N ILE A 384 -1.10 -11.33 10.47
CA ILE A 384 -2.40 -10.65 10.43
C ILE A 384 -3.51 -11.65 10.78
N THR A 385 -4.06 -11.51 11.99
CA THR A 385 -5.16 -12.30 12.53
C THR A 385 -6.41 -11.43 12.73
N ARG A 386 -7.54 -12.06 13.11
CA ARG A 386 -8.77 -11.34 13.45
C ARG A 386 -8.62 -10.48 14.71
N SER A 387 -7.86 -10.94 15.71
CA SER A 387 -7.58 -10.18 16.93
C SER A 387 -6.84 -8.89 16.62
N ASN A 388 -5.82 -8.96 15.76
CA ASN A 388 -4.96 -7.82 15.46
C ASN A 388 -5.71 -6.71 14.72
N LYS A 389 -6.79 -7.04 13.98
CA LYS A 389 -7.70 -6.05 13.40
C LYS A 389 -8.33 -5.18 14.49
N VAL A 390 -8.87 -5.81 15.54
CA VAL A 390 -9.53 -5.10 16.64
C VAL A 390 -8.51 -4.25 17.39
N THR A 391 -7.35 -4.82 17.74
CA THR A 391 -6.25 -4.09 18.39
C THR A 391 -5.77 -2.89 17.56
N TYR A 392 -5.76 -3.00 16.22
CA TYR A 392 -5.36 -1.90 15.36
C TYR A 392 -6.36 -0.74 15.36
N TYR A 393 -7.67 -1.02 15.31
CA TYR A 393 -8.69 0.03 15.42
C TYR A 393 -8.74 0.64 16.83
N ASP A 394 -8.57 -0.18 17.85
CA ASP A 394 -8.48 0.25 19.24
C ASP A 394 -7.28 1.20 19.43
N ALA A 395 -6.12 0.87 18.89
CA ALA A 395 -4.95 1.74 18.89
C ALA A 395 -5.22 3.09 18.20
N ILE A 396 -5.86 3.09 17.02
CA ILE A 396 -6.25 4.34 16.34
C ILE A 396 -7.13 5.20 17.27
N MET A 397 -8.15 4.61 17.90
CA MET A 397 -9.06 5.34 18.79
C MET A 397 -8.34 5.86 20.04
N MET A 398 -7.63 4.99 20.75
CA MET A 398 -6.92 5.33 21.99
C MET A 398 -5.87 6.42 21.76
N TYR A 399 -5.04 6.31 20.72
CA TYR A 399 -4.05 7.34 20.42
C TYR A 399 -4.70 8.64 19.97
N THR A 400 -5.80 8.59 19.21
CA THR A 400 -6.56 9.79 18.87
C THR A 400 -7.11 10.47 20.13
N MET A 401 -7.69 9.72 21.07
CA MET A 401 -8.16 10.27 22.35
C MET A 401 -7.01 10.89 23.15
N ASN A 402 -5.86 10.22 23.23
CA ASN A 402 -4.68 10.74 23.91
C ASN A 402 -4.15 12.02 23.24
N THR A 403 -4.14 12.09 21.90
CA THR A 403 -3.78 13.31 21.16
C THR A 403 -4.81 14.43 21.39
N MET A 404 -6.09 14.11 21.52
CA MET A 404 -7.14 15.07 21.83
C MET A 404 -7.06 15.61 23.27
N MET A 405 -6.69 14.78 24.24
CA MET A 405 -6.52 15.20 25.65
C MET A 405 -5.18 15.90 25.88
N GLY A 406 -4.11 15.46 25.22
CA GLY A 406 -2.75 15.91 25.49
C GLY A 406 -2.44 17.33 25.01
N VAL A 407 -3.19 17.86 24.04
CA VAL A 407 -2.96 19.23 23.53
C VAL A 407 -4.14 20.13 23.90
N PRO A 408 -3.98 21.16 24.76
CA PRO A 408 -5.07 22.07 25.12
C PRO A 408 -5.69 22.78 23.91
N GLN A 409 -7.03 22.91 23.88
CA GLN A 409 -7.76 23.60 22.79
C GLN A 409 -7.37 25.08 22.68
N LYS A 410 -7.11 25.75 23.80
CA LYS A 410 -6.67 27.15 23.83
C LYS A 410 -5.42 27.41 23.01
N ILE A 411 -4.50 26.44 22.93
CA ILE A 411 -3.30 26.56 22.10
C ILE A 411 -3.70 26.67 20.62
N PHE A 412 -4.71 25.94 20.18
CA PHE A 412 -5.22 26.02 18.81
C PHE A 412 -5.88 27.35 18.52
N GLU A 413 -6.81 27.79 19.37
CA GLU A 413 -7.51 29.07 19.18
C GLU A 413 -6.52 30.24 19.12
N ASN A 414 -5.56 30.28 20.04
CA ASN A 414 -4.52 31.32 20.06
C ASN A 414 -3.61 31.28 18.82
N MET A 415 -3.36 30.09 18.25
CA MET A 415 -2.52 29.92 17.06
C MET A 415 -3.19 30.37 15.75
N PHE A 416 -4.52 30.48 15.70
CA PHE A 416 -5.24 30.91 14.51
C PHE A 416 -5.69 32.37 14.55
N HIS A 417 -5.71 33.00 15.73
CA HIS A 417 -5.98 34.42 15.89
C HIS A 417 -4.72 35.30 15.83
N ALA A 418 -3.52 34.70 15.85
CA ALA A 418 -2.23 35.35 15.64
C ALA A 418 -1.77 35.23 14.19
#